data_AF-A0A536XJW7-F1
#
_entry.id   AF-A0A536XJW7-F1
#
_cell.length_a   1.000
_cell.length_b   1.000
_cell.length_c   1.000
_cell.angle_alpha   90.00
_cell.angle_beta   90.00
_cell.angle_gamma   90.00
#
_symmetry.space_group_name_H-M   'P 1'
#
loop_
_entity.id
_entity.type
_entity.pdbx_description
1 polymer ?
#
loop_
_entity_poly.entity_id
_entity_poly.type
_entity_poly.pdbx_seq_one_letter_code
_entity_poly.pdbx_strand_id
1 'polypeptide(L)'
;LPAYLRRHPFCMARVTLNSVEQADRLICVEKAFLSDDGERMFDDSGAALPCWQPIEKLLQEYEADLERGREMCAILADYALLEPFTLQASLKEGGAMKLGGMHRVDERKLEFLNAAQHKNLIRKGIMGRIYAHLISLENFARLLTRKDSAGGLA
;
A
#
# COMPACT_ATOMS: atom_id res chain seq x y z
N LEU A 1 9.51 -6.44 6.70
CA LEU A 1 9.61 -5.95 5.30
C LEU A 1 8.21 -5.60 4.78
N PRO A 2 7.97 -4.44 4.15
CA PRO A 2 6.66 -4.06 3.57
C PRO A 2 6.10 -5.09 2.58
N ALA A 3 4.76 -5.23 2.53
CA ALA A 3 4.09 -6.21 1.66
C ALA A 3 4.43 -6.02 0.16
N TYR A 4 4.52 -4.76 -0.29
CA TYR A 4 4.93 -4.42 -1.67
C TYR A 4 6.30 -5.01 -2.05
N LEU A 5 7.23 -5.10 -1.10
CA LEU A 5 8.55 -5.69 -1.35
C LEU A 5 8.52 -7.21 -1.19
N ARG A 6 7.73 -7.74 -0.24
CA ARG A 6 7.60 -9.19 -0.02
C ARG A 6 6.93 -9.93 -1.17
N ARG A 7 6.06 -9.27 -1.95
CA ARG A 7 5.38 -9.91 -3.08
C ARG A 7 6.30 -10.17 -4.27
N HIS A 8 7.42 -9.46 -4.41
CA HIS A 8 8.35 -9.66 -5.51
C HIS A 8 8.90 -11.10 -5.49
N PRO A 9 8.97 -11.80 -6.64
CA PRO A 9 8.85 -11.29 -8.02
C PRO A 9 7.43 -11.37 -8.62
N PHE A 10 6.40 -11.53 -7.79
CA PHE A 10 5.01 -11.69 -8.23
C PHE A 10 4.21 -10.39 -8.18
N CYS A 11 3.22 -10.27 -9.06
CA CYS A 11 2.19 -9.24 -9.01
C CYS A 11 0.82 -9.81 -9.41
N MET A 12 -0.25 -9.11 -9.03
CA MET A 12 -1.62 -9.43 -9.43
C MET A 12 -2.04 -8.51 -10.57
N ALA A 13 -2.54 -9.09 -11.66
CA ALA A 13 -3.10 -8.37 -12.79
C ALA A 13 -4.62 -8.57 -12.86
N ARG A 14 -5.33 -7.46 -13.13
CA ARG A 14 -6.75 -7.51 -13.48
C ARG A 14 -6.89 -7.93 -14.92
N VAL A 15 -7.73 -8.93 -15.18
CA VAL A 15 -8.02 -9.38 -16.56
C VAL A 15 -9.27 -8.68 -17.04
N THR A 16 -9.19 -8.08 -18.22
CA THR A 16 -10.37 -7.58 -18.94
C THR A 16 -10.53 -8.42 -20.19
N LEU A 17 -11.67 -9.10 -20.31
CA LEU A 17 -12.03 -9.86 -21.51
C LEU A 17 -13.30 -9.24 -22.08
N ASN A 18 -13.30 -8.93 -23.38
CA ASN A 18 -14.44 -8.30 -24.06
C ASN A 18 -14.97 -7.03 -23.36
N SER A 19 -14.05 -6.20 -22.83
CA SER A 19 -14.37 -5.00 -22.05
C SER A 19 -15.08 -5.25 -20.70
N VAL A 20 -15.09 -6.50 -20.21
CA VAL A 20 -15.62 -6.88 -18.90
C VAL A 20 -14.46 -7.30 -17.99
N GLU A 21 -14.29 -6.60 -16.86
CA GLU A 21 -13.34 -7.00 -15.82
C GLU A 21 -13.76 -8.36 -15.26
N GLN A 22 -12.85 -9.33 -15.32
CA GLN A 22 -13.07 -10.65 -14.78
C GLN A 22 -12.89 -10.63 -13.26
N ALA A 23 -13.67 -11.46 -12.56
CA ALA A 23 -13.54 -11.64 -11.13
C ALA A 23 -12.15 -12.23 -10.78
N ASP A 24 -11.67 -13.13 -11.62
CA ASP A 24 -10.39 -13.79 -11.44
C ASP A 24 -9.22 -12.86 -11.77
N ARG A 25 -8.26 -12.84 -10.85
CA ARG A 25 -6.99 -12.13 -10.99
C ARG A 25 -5.93 -13.10 -11.47
N LEU A 26 -5.02 -12.63 -12.32
CA LEU A 26 -3.85 -13.43 -12.71
C LEU A 26 -2.68 -13.10 -11.79
N ILE A 27 -2.04 -14.15 -11.27
CA ILE A 27 -0.72 -14.01 -10.67
C ILE A 27 0.30 -14.02 -11.79
N CYS A 28 1.01 -12.91 -11.95
CA CYS A 28 2.12 -12.78 -12.88
C CYS A 28 3.45 -12.87 -12.12
N VAL A 29 4.46 -13.38 -12.81
CA VAL A 29 5.85 -13.46 -12.31
C VAL A 29 6.78 -12.72 -13.27
N GLU A 30 7.74 -12.00 -12.73
CA GLU A 30 8.77 -11.37 -13.55
C GLU A 30 9.64 -12.43 -14.25
N LYS A 31 9.74 -12.34 -15.58
CA LYS A 31 10.44 -13.34 -16.42
C LYS A 31 11.89 -13.59 -15.99
N ALA A 32 12.57 -12.56 -15.47
CA ALA A 32 13.96 -12.66 -15.01
C ALA A 32 14.14 -13.61 -13.81
N PHE A 33 13.05 -13.98 -13.13
CA PHE A 33 13.05 -14.89 -11.99
C PHE A 33 12.55 -16.29 -12.34
N LEU A 34 12.37 -16.58 -13.63
CA LEU A 34 12.10 -17.94 -14.12
C LEU A 34 13.41 -18.60 -14.52
N SER A 35 13.60 -19.85 -14.09
CA SER A 35 14.73 -20.68 -14.47
C SER A 35 14.34 -22.15 -14.54
N ASP A 36 14.99 -22.91 -15.41
CA ASP A 36 14.77 -24.36 -15.56
C ASP A 36 15.28 -25.15 -14.34
N ASP A 37 16.24 -24.59 -13.59
CA ASP A 37 16.75 -25.11 -12.31
C ASP A 37 16.13 -24.42 -11.08
N GLY A 38 15.04 -23.66 -11.28
CA GLY A 38 14.34 -22.93 -10.23
C GLY A 38 13.52 -23.83 -9.29
N GLU A 39 12.95 -23.20 -8.27
CA GLU A 39 12.02 -23.87 -7.36
C GLU A 39 10.68 -24.14 -8.09
N ARG A 40 10.32 -25.43 -8.18
CA ARG A 40 9.01 -25.83 -8.70
C ARG A 40 7.91 -25.34 -7.76
N MET A 41 6.95 -24.59 -8.31
CA MET A 41 5.76 -24.11 -7.59
C MET A 41 4.53 -25.01 -7.81
N PHE A 42 4.54 -25.82 -8.88
CA PHE A 42 3.47 -26.72 -9.28
C PHE A 42 4.05 -28.09 -9.64
N ASP A 43 3.26 -29.15 -9.48
CA ASP A 43 3.62 -30.49 -9.91
C ASP A 43 3.33 -30.73 -11.40
N ASP A 44 3.69 -31.92 -11.90
CA ASP A 44 3.53 -32.28 -13.31
C ASP A 44 2.04 -32.40 -13.74
N SER A 45 1.10 -32.42 -12.79
CA SER A 45 -0.35 -32.38 -13.05
C SER A 45 -0.92 -30.95 -13.05
N GLY A 46 -0.10 -29.95 -12.71
CA GLY A 46 -0.49 -28.55 -12.57
C GLY A 46 -1.05 -28.20 -11.19
N ALA A 47 -0.98 -29.09 -10.20
CA ALA A 47 -1.42 -28.79 -8.84
C ALA A 47 -0.35 -27.99 -8.08
N ALA A 48 -0.79 -27.02 -7.29
CA ALA A 48 0.09 -26.18 -6.50
C ALA A 48 0.82 -26.98 -5.41
N LEU A 49 2.13 -26.80 -5.30
CA LEU A 49 2.95 -27.38 -4.23
C LEU A 49 2.82 -26.59 -2.92
N PRO A 50 3.14 -27.16 -1.75
CA PRO A 50 3.00 -26.47 -0.46
C PRO A 50 3.75 -25.14 -0.34
N CYS A 51 4.85 -24.97 -1.07
CA CYS A 51 5.61 -23.71 -1.11
C CYS A 51 4.85 -22.54 -1.78
N TRP A 52 3.88 -22.84 -2.65
CA TRP A 52 3.04 -21.83 -3.33
C TRP A 52 2.01 -21.17 -2.40
N GLN A 53 1.43 -21.96 -1.49
CA GLN A 53 0.30 -21.53 -0.66
C GLN A 53 0.55 -20.22 0.11
N PRO A 54 1.70 -20.00 0.79
CA PRO A 54 1.99 -18.73 1.45
C PRO A 54 2.14 -17.55 0.49
N ILE A 55 2.68 -17.78 -0.72
CA ILE A 55 2.87 -16.75 -1.76
C ILE A 55 1.51 -16.31 -2.28
N GLU A 56 0.66 -17.27 -2.66
CA GLU A 56 -0.70 -17.02 -3.13
C GLU A 56 -1.52 -16.25 -2.09
N LYS A 57 -1.47 -16.68 -0.83
CA LYS A 57 -2.16 -15.99 0.28
C LYS A 57 -1.70 -14.54 0.43
N LEU A 58 -0.38 -14.30 0.40
CA LEU A 58 0.17 -12.94 0.48
C LEU A 58 -0.34 -12.05 -0.66
N LEU A 59 -0.40 -12.57 -1.89
CA LEU A 59 -0.86 -11.83 -3.06
C LEU A 59 -2.35 -11.48 -2.98
N GLN A 60 -3.17 -12.43 -2.53
CA GLN A 60 -4.61 -12.22 -2.32
C GLN A 60 -4.87 -11.18 -1.22
N GLU A 61 -4.18 -11.29 -0.08
CA GLU A 61 -4.29 -10.32 1.01
C GLU A 61 -3.86 -8.92 0.57
N TYR A 62 -2.77 -8.83 -0.20
CA TYR A 62 -2.25 -7.58 -0.74
C TYR A 62 -3.23 -6.89 -1.69
N GLU A 63 -3.83 -7.62 -2.64
CA GLU A 63 -4.85 -7.05 -3.55
C GLU A 63 -6.10 -6.59 -2.76
N ALA A 64 -6.52 -7.37 -1.77
CA ALA A 64 -7.63 -6.99 -0.91
C ALA A 64 -7.32 -5.73 -0.08
N ASP A 65 -6.07 -5.54 0.35
CA ASP A 65 -5.61 -4.31 1.01
C ASP A 65 -5.59 -3.11 0.07
N LEU A 66 -5.17 -3.29 -1.19
CA LEU A 66 -5.24 -2.23 -2.20
C LEU A 66 -6.67 -1.73 -2.39
N GLU A 67 -7.65 -2.64 -2.44
CA GLU A 67 -9.04 -2.26 -2.64
C GLU A 67 -9.65 -1.58 -1.41
N ARG A 68 -9.34 -2.07 -0.21
CA ARG A 68 -9.67 -1.38 1.04
C ARG A 68 -9.04 0.01 1.11
N GLY A 69 -7.81 0.16 0.63
CA GLY A 69 -7.12 1.44 0.53
C GLY A 69 -7.81 2.39 -0.44
N ARG A 70 -8.19 1.91 -1.63
CA ARG A 70 -8.91 2.71 -2.64
C ARG A 70 -10.27 3.17 -2.12
N GLU A 71 -11.04 2.27 -1.51
CA GLU A 71 -12.34 2.61 -0.90
C GLU A 71 -12.17 3.66 0.21
N MET A 72 -11.18 3.48 1.09
CA MET A 72 -10.90 4.46 2.14
C MET A 72 -10.56 5.83 1.55
N CYS A 73 -9.65 5.91 0.58
CA CYS A 73 -9.28 7.17 -0.06
C CYS A 73 -10.48 7.84 -0.74
N ALA A 74 -11.35 7.09 -1.41
CA ALA A 74 -12.57 7.61 -2.02
C ALA A 74 -13.49 8.24 -0.97
N ILE A 75 -13.76 7.54 0.13
CA ILE A 75 -14.61 8.06 1.22
C ILE A 75 -14.00 9.32 1.86
N LEU A 76 -12.68 9.32 2.12
CA LEU A 76 -12.00 10.49 2.69
C LEU A 76 -12.05 11.69 1.75
N ALA A 77 -11.96 11.47 0.44
CA ALA A 77 -12.09 12.51 -0.58
C ALA A 77 -13.54 13.04 -0.66
N ASP A 78 -14.53 12.16 -0.71
CA ASP A 78 -15.95 12.52 -0.74
C ASP A 78 -16.38 13.33 0.49
N TYR A 79 -15.78 13.03 1.65
CA TYR A 79 -16.03 13.75 2.90
C TYR A 79 -15.15 15.00 3.04
N ALA A 80 -14.39 15.35 2.00
CA ALA A 80 -13.47 16.49 1.97
C ALA A 80 -12.43 16.51 3.10
N LEU A 81 -12.06 15.34 3.62
CA LEU A 81 -11.14 15.17 4.76
C LEU A 81 -9.67 15.27 4.39
N LEU A 82 -9.32 15.23 3.10
CA LEU A 82 -7.94 15.31 2.64
C LEU A 82 -7.50 16.76 2.42
N GLU A 83 -6.26 17.07 2.81
CA GLU A 83 -5.58 18.33 2.51
C GLU A 83 -4.19 18.07 1.90
N PRO A 84 -3.67 18.97 1.02
CA PRO A 84 -2.31 18.89 0.55
C PRO A 84 -1.32 18.96 1.71
N PHE A 85 -0.29 18.10 1.66
CA PHE A 85 0.76 18.04 2.66
C PHE A 85 2.12 18.05 1.98
N THR A 86 3.04 18.85 2.51
CA THR A 86 4.44 18.89 2.07
C THR A 86 5.33 18.62 3.27
N LEU A 87 6.21 17.63 3.13
CA LEU A 87 7.28 17.39 4.09
C LEU A 87 8.49 18.24 3.69
N GLN A 88 9.01 19.01 4.65
CA GLN A 88 10.26 19.75 4.52
C GLN A 88 11.23 19.23 5.58
N ALA A 89 12.45 18.91 5.16
CA ALA A 89 13.47 18.37 6.03
C ALA A 89 14.84 18.98 5.71
N SER A 90 15.60 19.27 6.76
CA SER A 90 17.02 19.64 6.66
C SER A 90 17.85 18.40 6.95
N LEU A 91 18.67 17.97 5.99
CA LEU A 91 19.58 16.83 6.12
C LEU A 91 20.87 17.31 6.80
N LYS A 92 21.52 16.45 7.57
CA LYS A 92 22.72 16.82 8.35
C LYS A 92 23.89 17.31 7.51
N GLU A 93 24.03 16.86 6.27
CA GLU A 93 25.09 17.28 5.35
C GLU A 93 24.76 18.57 4.57
N GLY A 94 23.79 19.37 5.04
CA GLY A 94 23.49 20.70 4.49
C GLY A 94 22.51 20.72 3.32
N GLY A 95 21.99 19.56 2.90
CA GLY A 95 20.94 19.47 1.88
C GLY A 95 19.54 19.71 2.46
N ALA A 96 18.72 20.53 1.81
CA ALA A 96 17.29 20.60 2.10
C ALA A 96 16.53 19.63 1.19
N MET A 97 15.63 18.83 1.76
CA MET A 97 14.71 17.97 1.01
C MET A 97 13.28 18.47 1.17
N LYS A 98 12.60 18.63 0.05
CA LYS A 98 11.17 18.91 -0.02
C LYS A 98 10.47 17.77 -0.73
N LEU A 99 9.52 17.13 -0.06
CA LEU A 99 8.65 16.12 -0.65
C LEU A 99 7.22 16.70 -0.70
N GLY A 100 6.76 17.00 -1.91
CA GLY A 100 5.41 17.50 -2.19
C GLY A 100 4.55 16.46 -2.93
N GLY A 101 3.36 16.89 -3.38
CA GLY A 101 2.44 16.03 -4.13
C GLY A 101 1.68 15.01 -3.27
N MET A 102 1.74 15.16 -1.95
CA MET A 102 1.07 14.27 -0.99
C MET A 102 -0.19 14.91 -0.44
N HIS A 103 -1.09 14.06 0.07
CA HIS A 103 -2.25 14.46 0.84
C HIS A 103 -2.24 13.76 2.20
N ARG A 104 -2.82 14.41 3.21
CA ARG A 104 -3.07 13.82 4.53
C ARG A 104 -4.48 14.14 4.99
N VAL A 105 -4.94 13.46 6.04
CA VAL A 105 -6.20 13.82 6.70
C VAL A 105 -6.04 15.12 7.50
N ASP A 106 -6.98 16.06 7.35
CA ASP A 106 -7.16 17.18 8.29
C ASP A 106 -8.12 16.72 9.39
N GLU A 107 -7.58 16.40 10.56
CA GLU A 107 -8.34 15.88 11.70
C GLU A 107 -9.47 16.84 12.13
N ARG A 108 -9.27 18.15 12.02
CA ARG A 108 -10.27 19.15 12.41
C ARG A 108 -11.54 19.04 11.59
N LYS A 109 -11.43 18.56 10.34
CA LYS A 109 -12.59 18.38 9.46
C LYS A 109 -13.52 17.26 9.93
N LEU A 110 -13.06 16.39 10.82
CA LEU A 110 -13.90 15.33 11.39
C LEU A 110 -15.07 15.91 12.19
N GLU A 111 -14.89 17.03 12.90
CA GLU A 111 -15.95 17.66 13.71
C GLU A 111 -17.16 18.11 12.87
N PHE A 112 -16.95 18.45 11.59
CA PHE A 112 -17.99 18.95 10.71
C PHE A 112 -18.74 17.85 9.95
N LEU A 113 -18.41 16.58 10.18
CA LEU A 113 -19.13 15.47 9.56
C LEU A 113 -20.51 15.30 10.20
N ASN A 114 -21.51 14.94 9.40
CA ASN A 114 -22.81 14.60 9.94
C ASN A 114 -22.79 13.21 10.61
N ALA A 115 -23.84 12.91 11.39
CA ALA A 115 -23.95 11.65 12.14
C ALA A 115 -23.87 10.40 11.24
N ALA A 116 -24.41 10.45 10.02
CA ALA A 116 -24.36 9.33 9.08
C ALA A 116 -22.93 9.10 8.56
N GLN A 117 -22.19 10.17 8.27
CA GLN A 117 -20.79 10.10 7.84
C GLN A 117 -19.91 9.52 8.95
N HIS A 118 -20.03 10.01 10.18
CA HIS A 118 -19.33 9.45 11.33
C HIS A 118 -19.62 7.96 11.52
N LYS A 119 -20.90 7.57 11.51
CA LYS A 119 -21.33 6.17 11.62
C LYS A 119 -20.71 5.32 10.50
N ASN A 120 -20.64 5.83 9.27
CA ASN A 120 -20.01 5.12 8.15
C ASN A 120 -18.52 4.88 8.39
N LEU A 121 -17.77 5.91 8.83
CA LEU A 121 -16.34 5.79 9.13
C LEU A 121 -16.07 4.74 10.23
N ILE A 122 -16.90 4.68 11.26
CA ILE A 122 -16.79 3.70 12.34
C ILE A 122 -17.13 2.29 11.82
N ARG A 123 -18.28 2.13 11.15
CA ARG A 123 -18.73 0.81 10.66
C ARG A 123 -17.76 0.18 9.66
N LYS A 124 -17.09 0.99 8.83
CA LYS A 124 -16.07 0.53 7.87
C LYS A 124 -14.67 0.39 8.50
N GLY A 125 -14.50 0.71 9.78
CA GLY A 125 -13.21 0.70 10.46
C GLY A 125 -12.22 1.77 9.97
N ILE A 126 -12.70 2.77 9.22
CA ILE A 126 -11.87 3.85 8.66
C ILE A 126 -11.45 4.84 9.74
N MET A 127 -12.28 5.08 10.75
CA MET A 127 -11.95 6.01 11.84
C MET A 127 -10.62 5.65 12.53
N GLY A 128 -10.43 4.36 12.88
CA GLY A 128 -9.16 3.92 13.46
C GLY A 128 -7.97 4.08 12.51
N ARG A 129 -8.19 3.90 11.21
CA ARG A 129 -7.16 4.08 10.17
C ARG A 129 -6.78 5.54 9.96
N ILE A 130 -7.72 6.47 10.12
CA ILE A 130 -7.44 7.91 10.11
C ILE A 130 -6.42 8.26 11.19
N TYR A 131 -6.67 7.84 12.43
CA TYR A 131 -5.74 8.11 13.53
C TYR A 131 -4.41 7.39 13.35
N ALA A 132 -4.42 6.13 12.89
CA ALA A 132 -3.18 5.43 12.55
C ALA A 132 -2.38 6.17 11.46
N HIS A 133 -3.04 6.72 10.45
CA HIS A 133 -2.42 7.55 9.42
C HIS A 133 -1.78 8.81 10.03
N LEU A 134 -2.51 9.56 10.86
CA LEU A 134 -1.99 10.78 11.51
C LEU A 134 -0.76 10.49 12.38
N ILE A 135 -0.83 9.45 13.22
CA ILE A 135 0.30 9.00 14.05
C ILE A 135 1.47 8.56 13.16
N SER A 136 1.19 7.90 12.03
CA SER A 136 2.25 7.42 11.14
C SER A 136 3.11 8.55 10.57
N LEU A 137 2.59 9.78 10.47
CA LEU A 137 3.32 10.94 9.95
C LEU A 137 4.53 11.29 10.82
N GLU A 138 4.50 10.99 12.12
CA GLU A 138 5.66 11.20 13.01
C GLU A 138 6.86 10.33 12.62
N ASN A 139 6.63 9.23 11.90
CA ASN A 139 7.71 8.38 11.41
C ASN A 139 8.53 9.05 10.30
N PHE A 140 8.06 10.13 9.67
CA PHE A 140 8.86 10.84 8.66
C PHE A 140 10.20 11.31 9.22
N ALA A 141 10.24 11.85 10.44
CA ALA A 141 11.48 12.24 11.10
C ALA A 141 12.46 11.05 11.23
N ARG A 142 11.95 9.87 11.61
CA ARG A 142 12.75 8.64 11.75
C ARG A 142 13.27 8.14 10.40
N LEU A 143 12.45 8.24 9.35
CA LEU A 143 12.84 7.85 7.99
C LEU A 143 13.92 8.77 7.43
N LEU A 144 13.84 10.08 7.71
CA LEU A 144 14.86 11.06 7.34
C LEU A 144 16.20 10.75 7.99
N THR A 145 16.21 10.49 9.30
CA THR A 145 17.45 10.09 10.01
C THR A 145 18.08 8.83 9.41
N ARG A 146 17.28 7.84 9.03
CA ARG A 146 17.80 6.61 8.38
C ARG A 146 18.37 6.88 6.99
N LYS A 147 17.76 7.79 6.22
CA LYS A 147 18.27 8.21 4.91
C LYS A 147 19.62 8.89 5.06
N ASP A 148 19.77 9.79 6.03
CA ASP A 148 21.04 10.46 6.33
C ASP A 148 22.14 9.44 6.71
N SER A 149 21.82 8.48 7.58
CA SER A 149 22.79 7.45 7.99
C SER A 149 23.17 6.48 6.86
N ALA A 150 22.26 6.22 5.92
CA ALA A 150 22.54 5.35 4.77
C ALA A 150 23.38 6.05 3.68
N GLY A 151 23.40 7.39 3.65
CA GLY A 151 24.24 8.17 2.74
C GLY A 151 25.73 8.21 3.12
N GLY A 152 26.10 7.75 4.32
CA GLY A 152 27.50 7.70 4.79
C GLY A 152 28.27 6.42 4.41
N LEU A 153 27.70 5.56 3.57
CA LEU A 153 28.37 4.42 2.95
C LEU A 153 28.44 4.66 1.44
N ALA A 154 29.33 5.55 1.04
CA ALA A 154 29.78 5.73 -0.35
C ALA A 154 31.31 5.69 -0.37
#